data_AF-A0A0A1FC01-F1
#
_entry.id   AF-A0A0A1FC01-F1
#
_cell.length_a   1.000
_cell.length_b   1.000
_cell.length_c   1.000
_cell.angle_alpha   90.00
_cell.angle_beta   90.00
_cell.angle_gamma   90.00
#
_symmetry.space_group_name_H-M   'P 1'
#
loop_
_entity.id
_entity.type
_entity.pdbx_description
1 polymer ?
#
loop_
_entity_poly.entity_id
_entity_poly.type
_entity_poly.pdbx_seq_one_letter_code
_entity_poly.pdbx_strand_id
1 'polypeptide(L)'
;MSTQLEKISIDAYFKKIETLSALSLYGQNVKIATHHIVKDVCEFAKNNANNPNTYLLALKEQLTAMANRTHPSMPGYKSTMEYAASLIVIHKL
;
A
#
# COMPACT_ATOMS: atom_id res chain seq x y z
N MET A 1 -8.40 -0.57 22.12
CA MET A 1 -6.93 -0.62 21.92
C MET A 1 -6.51 -1.11 20.53
N SER A 2 -7.36 -1.78 19.75
CA SER A 2 -7.02 -2.31 18.41
C SER A 2 -6.83 -1.25 17.32
N THR A 3 -7.59 -0.14 17.35
CA THR A 3 -7.57 0.89 16.29
C THR A 3 -6.25 1.66 16.17
N GLN A 4 -5.52 1.85 17.27
CA GLN A 4 -4.22 2.53 17.25
C GLN A 4 -3.12 1.64 16.64
N LEU A 5 -3.15 0.34 16.94
CA LEU A 5 -2.22 -0.66 16.38
C LEU A 5 -2.47 -0.85 14.87
N GLU A 6 -3.75 -0.87 14.47
CA GLU A 6 -4.15 -0.90 13.06
C GLU A 6 -3.63 0.35 12.31
N LYS A 7 -3.79 1.55 12.88
CA LYS A 7 -3.27 2.77 12.25
C LYS A 7 -1.73 2.75 12.12
N ILE A 8 -1.01 2.36 13.17
CA ILE A 8 0.46 2.26 13.15
C ILE A 8 0.92 1.26 12.07
N SER A 9 0.21 0.14 11.91
CA SER A 9 0.57 -0.85 10.90
C SER A 9 0.27 -0.35 9.48
N ILE A 10 -0.85 0.36 9.23
CA ILE A 10 -1.13 0.99 7.93
C ILE A 10 0.00 1.95 7.55
N ASP A 11 0.39 2.85 8.46
CA ASP A 11 1.46 3.82 8.22
C ASP A 11 2.80 3.12 7.92
N ALA A 12 3.09 2.00 8.60
CA ALA A 12 4.29 1.21 8.35
C ALA A 12 4.31 0.57 6.96
N TYR A 13 3.20 -0.05 6.53
CA TYR A 13 3.10 -0.65 5.20
C TYR A 13 3.11 0.41 4.10
N PHE A 14 2.42 1.54 4.32
CA PHE A 14 2.46 2.69 3.42
C PHE A 14 3.91 3.18 3.20
N LYS A 15 4.68 3.39 4.28
CA LYS A 15 6.08 3.82 4.19
C LYS A 15 6.98 2.84 3.43
N LYS A 16 6.74 1.53 3.55
CA LYS A 16 7.48 0.53 2.76
C LYS A 16 7.20 0.68 1.27
N ILE A 17 5.94 0.86 0.88
CA ILE A 17 5.54 1.07 -0.52
C ILE A 17 6.06 2.42 -1.02
N GLU A 18 6.02 3.46 -0.19
CA GLU A 18 6.61 4.78 -0.49
C GLU A 18 8.11 4.69 -0.76
N THR A 19 8.85 3.95 0.06
CA THR A 19 10.28 3.71 -0.15
C THR A 19 10.52 3.03 -1.50
N LEU A 20 9.77 1.97 -1.84
CA LEU A 20 9.88 1.32 -3.14
C LEU A 20 9.52 2.27 -4.30
N SER A 21 8.50 3.10 -4.11
CA SER A 21 8.09 4.08 -5.10
C SER A 21 9.22 5.10 -5.33
N ALA A 22 9.93 5.53 -4.29
CA ALA A 22 11.11 6.37 -4.42
C ALA A 22 12.25 5.65 -5.16
N LEU A 23 12.52 4.37 -4.87
CA LEU A 23 13.54 3.59 -5.58
C LEU A 23 13.25 3.44 -7.07
N SER A 24 11.97 3.38 -7.47
CA SER A 24 11.58 3.32 -8.89
C SER A 24 12.01 4.56 -9.69
N LEU A 25 12.17 5.72 -9.03
CA LEU A 25 12.66 6.95 -9.68
C LEU A 25 14.13 6.83 -10.10
N TYR A 26 14.87 5.93 -9.48
CA TYR A 26 16.25 5.61 -9.82
C TYR A 26 16.36 4.44 -10.82
N GLY A 27 15.25 4.05 -11.47
CA GLY A 27 15.22 2.98 -12.47
C GLY A 27 15.17 1.56 -11.89
N GLN A 28 14.99 1.40 -10.58
CA GLN A 28 14.86 0.08 -9.99
C GLN A 28 13.51 -0.55 -10.32
N ASN A 29 13.52 -1.84 -10.70
CA ASN A 29 12.30 -2.61 -10.87
C ASN A 29 11.79 -3.11 -9.51
N VAL A 30 10.79 -2.40 -8.97
CA VAL A 30 10.24 -2.67 -7.64
C VAL A 30 8.98 -3.54 -7.65
N LYS A 31 8.51 -3.97 -8.83
CA LYS A 31 7.20 -4.63 -8.99
C LYS A 31 7.03 -5.88 -8.11
N ILE A 32 8.06 -6.73 -8.05
CA ILE A 32 8.04 -7.96 -7.24
C ILE A 32 8.02 -7.61 -5.74
N ALA A 33 8.88 -6.68 -5.31
CA ALA A 33 8.94 -6.25 -3.91
C ALA A 33 7.61 -5.61 -3.46
N THR A 34 7.00 -4.78 -4.31
CA THR A 34 5.68 -4.19 -4.05
C THR A 34 4.62 -5.28 -3.88
N HIS A 35 4.64 -6.30 -4.73
CA HIS A 35 3.69 -7.41 -4.63
C HIS A 35 3.83 -8.16 -3.30
N HIS A 36 5.06 -8.45 -2.85
CA HIS A 36 5.30 -9.10 -1.56
C HIS A 36 4.78 -8.27 -0.38
N ILE A 37 5.05 -6.96 -0.34
CA ILE A 37 4.56 -6.11 0.74
C ILE A 37 3.03 -6.07 0.77
N VAL A 38 2.37 -6.00 -0.40
CA VAL A 38 0.91 -6.02 -0.45
C VAL A 38 0.35 -7.38 -0.02
N LYS A 39 1.03 -8.48 -0.35
CA LYS A 39 0.66 -9.79 0.15
C LYS A 39 0.75 -9.86 1.68
N ASP A 40 1.85 -9.39 2.26
CA ASP A 40 2.07 -9.37 3.71
C ASP A 40 0.99 -8.55 4.43
N VAL A 41 0.61 -7.38 3.90
CA VAL A 41 -0.43 -6.55 4.53
C VAL A 41 -1.81 -7.18 4.42
N CYS A 42 -2.11 -7.87 3.32
CA CYS A 42 -3.35 -8.64 3.18
C CYS A 42 -3.42 -9.82 4.16
N GLU A 43 -2.31 -10.53 4.37
CA GLU A 43 -2.22 -11.61 5.36
C GLU A 43 -2.33 -11.06 6.79
N PHE A 44 -1.62 -9.98 7.09
CA PHE A 44 -1.71 -9.30 8.38
C PHE A 44 -3.15 -8.87 8.68
N ALA A 45 -3.81 -8.21 7.73
CA ALA A 45 -5.19 -7.75 7.89
C ALA A 45 -6.14 -8.91 8.18
N LYS A 46 -6.05 -10.01 7.42
CA LYS A 46 -6.87 -11.21 7.64
C LYS A 46 -6.71 -11.82 9.02
N ASN A 47 -5.48 -11.85 9.55
CA ASN A 47 -5.16 -12.55 10.78
C ASN A 47 -5.29 -11.67 12.04
N ASN A 48 -5.14 -10.35 11.91
CA ASN A 48 -4.94 -9.46 13.06
C ASN A 48 -5.86 -8.24 13.09
N ALA A 49 -6.45 -7.83 11.96
CA ALA A 49 -7.34 -6.68 11.95
C ALA A 49 -8.74 -7.08 12.44
N ASN A 50 -9.34 -6.23 13.27
CA ASN A 50 -10.72 -6.40 13.71
C ASN A 50 -11.69 -6.35 12.53
N ASN A 51 -11.40 -5.49 11.54
CA ASN A 51 -12.13 -5.42 10.29
C ASN A 51 -11.13 -5.36 9.12
N PRO A 52 -10.76 -6.53 8.53
CA PRO A 52 -9.79 -6.61 7.45
C PRO A 52 -10.17 -5.75 6.24
N ASN A 53 -11.47 -5.67 5.91
CA ASN A 53 -11.94 -4.91 4.77
C ASN A 53 -11.79 -3.41 4.97
N THR A 54 -12.16 -2.88 6.14
CA THR A 54 -11.96 -1.46 6.46
C THR A 54 -10.47 -1.11 6.52
N TYR A 55 -9.66 -1.99 7.09
CA TYR A 55 -8.21 -1.81 7.17
C TYR A 55 -7.57 -1.71 5.77
N LEU A 56 -7.89 -2.67 4.89
CA LEU A 56 -7.36 -2.70 3.54
C LEU A 56 -7.90 -1.55 2.67
N LEU A 57 -9.16 -1.15 2.88
CA LEU A 57 -9.74 0.02 2.22
C LEU A 57 -8.97 1.30 2.58
N ALA A 58 -8.70 1.52 3.87
CA ALA A 58 -7.97 2.70 4.32
C ALA A 58 -6.56 2.79 3.69
N LEU A 59 -5.83 1.66 3.65
CA LEU A 59 -4.53 1.61 2.98
C LEU A 59 -4.64 1.89 1.47
N LYS A 60 -5.62 1.27 0.80
CA LYS A 60 -5.86 1.47 -0.64
C LYS A 60 -6.16 2.93 -0.97
N GLU A 61 -6.99 3.59 -0.15
CA GLU A 61 -7.33 5.00 -0.30
C GLU A 61 -6.11 5.89 -0.11
N GLN A 62 -5.26 5.62 0.90
CA GLN A 62 -4.00 6.36 1.10
C GLN A 62 -3.06 6.22 -0.10
N LEU A 63 -2.87 5.01 -0.62
CA LEU A 63 -2.03 4.77 -1.80
C LEU A 63 -2.57 5.50 -3.04
N THR A 64 -3.89 5.43 -3.26
CA THR A 64 -4.55 6.11 -4.38
C THR A 64 -4.45 7.63 -4.25
N ALA A 65 -4.65 8.18 -3.05
CA ALA A 65 -4.52 9.59 -2.79
C ALA A 65 -3.08 10.09 -3.03
N MET A 66 -2.08 9.29 -2.64
CA MET A 66 -0.68 9.63 -2.88
C MET A 66 -0.34 9.58 -4.37
N ALA A 67 -0.79 8.55 -5.10
CA ALA A 67 -0.62 8.48 -6.55
C ALA A 67 -1.21 9.71 -7.27
N ASN A 68 -2.40 10.15 -6.85
CA ASN A 68 -3.08 11.31 -7.43
C ASN A 68 -2.37 12.64 -7.15
N ARG A 69 -1.67 12.74 -6.02
CA ARG A 69 -0.87 13.93 -5.63
C ARG A 69 0.54 13.92 -6.20
N THR A 70 0.99 12.77 -6.72
CA THR A 70 2.34 12.63 -7.27
C THR A 70 2.48 13.50 -8.52
N HIS A 71 3.56 14.27 -8.57
CA HIS A 71 3.83 15.14 -9.72
C HIS A 71 4.02 14.32 -11.02
N PRO A 72 3.52 14.77 -12.18
CA PRO A 72 3.62 14.02 -13.43
C PRO A 72 5.05 13.64 -13.87
N SER A 73 6.07 14.37 -13.39
CA SER A 73 7.49 14.06 -13.65
C SER A 73 8.01 12.84 -12.89
N MET A 74 7.18 12.20 -12.05
CA MET A 74 7.54 11.03 -11.24
C MET A 74 6.72 9.79 -11.64
N PRO A 75 6.72 9.37 -12.92
CA PRO A 75 5.85 8.31 -13.42
C PRO A 75 6.11 6.96 -12.74
N GLY A 76 7.37 6.64 -12.42
CA GLY A 76 7.74 5.42 -11.69
C GLY A 76 7.09 5.36 -10.31
N TYR A 77 7.20 6.46 -9.54
CA TYR A 77 6.61 6.56 -8.21
C TYR A 77 5.09 6.42 -8.27
N LYS A 78 4.44 7.17 -9.17
CA LYS A 78 2.99 7.09 -9.38
C LYS A 78 2.54 5.67 -9.74
N SER A 79 3.19 5.04 -10.72
CA SER A 79 2.84 3.70 -11.17
C SER A 79 3.02 2.65 -10.08
N THR A 80 4.03 2.81 -9.21
CA THR A 80 4.25 1.89 -8.08
C THR A 80 3.12 2.00 -7.05
N MET A 81 2.69 3.22 -6.73
CA MET A 81 1.55 3.47 -5.83
C MET A 81 0.23 2.93 -6.39
N GLU A 82 -0.04 3.20 -7.67
CA GLU A 82 -1.23 2.68 -8.36
C GLU A 82 -1.22 1.15 -8.43
N TYR A 83 -0.06 0.57 -8.75
CA TYR A 83 0.11 -0.88 -8.77
C TYR A 83 -0.16 -1.49 -7.39
N ALA A 84 0.41 -0.93 -6.32
CA ALA A 84 0.16 -1.41 -4.96
C ALA A 84 -1.35 -1.33 -4.60
N ALA A 85 -2.02 -0.22 -4.91
CA ALA A 85 -3.45 -0.05 -4.67
C ALA A 85 -4.30 -1.05 -5.47
N SER A 86 -3.88 -1.38 -6.71
CA SER A 86 -4.59 -2.34 -7.57
C SER A 86 -4.53 -3.78 -7.05
N LEU A 87 -3.46 -4.14 -6.34
CA LEU A 87 -3.27 -5.47 -5.75
C LEU A 87 -4.14 -5.69 -4.50
N ILE A 88 -4.62 -4.62 -3.87
CA ILE A 88 -5.53 -4.71 -2.73
C ILE A 88 -6.94 -5.02 -3.23
N VAL A 89 -7.28 -6.31 -3.18
CA VAL A 89 -8.61 -6.84 -3.53
C VAL A 89 -9.44 -7.03 -2.27
N ILE A 90 -10.39 -6.11 -2.05
CA ILE A 90 -11.36 -6.20 -0.97
C ILE A 90 -12.46 -7.17 -1.42
N HIS A 91 -12.45 -8.39 -0.88
CA HIS A 91 -13.53 -9.34 -1.13
C HIS A 91 -14.73 -8.91 -0.27
N LYS A 92 -15.90 -8.73 -0.90
CA LYS A 92 -17.16 -8.71 -0.16
C LYS A 92 -17.28 -10.09 0.49
N LEU A 93 -17.20 -10.13 1.82
CA LEU A 93 -17.67 -11.26 2.62
C LEU A 93 -19.17 -11.43 2.38
#